data_AF-A0A9E5QVB0-F1
#
_entry.id   AF-A0A9E5QVB0-F1
#
_cell.length_a   1.000
_cell.length_b   1.000
_cell.length_c   1.000
_cell.angle_alpha   90.00
_cell.angle_beta   90.00
_cell.angle_gamma   90.00
#
_symmetry.space_group_name_H-M   'P 1'
#
loop_
_entity.id
_entity.type
_entity.pdbx_description
1 polymer ?
#
loop_
_entity_poly.entity_id
_entity_poly.type
_entity_poly.pdbx_seq_one_letter_code
_entity_poly.pdbx_strand_id
1 'polypeptide(L)'
;MQTNILDEDFSEIIVEDKDIEEKALVSEIGDEVRQYPFGDPTKVDVDIREDKMSIYQYMRDYDRQRLQIDPDYQRNLVWKPAQMSRFIESILLGFPLPPFYVNQTIENKLVIIDGLQRTTTLHKFVNDEFTLKELKTLPDINNKKFSELPESYRAKIEDKNIQLYILKPSTPIEVVYELFDRINTGGTPLNRQEVRNCIYLGKSTQLLSELSKEPYFRQAIDNGVSPTRMKDREVVLRYLAFKIFDYEKDYQGDLSEFLEKAMQRINKMGEEEIEIHKQDFKRVMKLTYEFFGKRNFRFPVLDKEGNIQSRGFINTSMFESVAYFFSSCTDEFLSTYREKIQENFEKLLKNPIYIDAVRFSTGSKFRVIHRFQLAKEILGKI
;
A
#
# COMPACT_ATOMS: atom_id res chain seq x y z
N MET A 1 -45.92 -14.84 3.52
CA MET A 1 -45.68 -13.42 3.20
C MET A 1 -44.18 -13.25 3.03
N GLN A 2 -43.72 -13.18 1.79
CA GLN A 2 -42.33 -12.86 1.46
C GLN A 2 -42.20 -11.33 1.51
N THR A 3 -41.59 -10.82 2.56
CA THR A 3 -41.14 -9.43 2.61
C THR A 3 -39.90 -9.32 1.73
N ASN A 4 -40.01 -8.47 0.71
CA ASN A 4 -38.92 -8.10 -0.16
C ASN A 4 -37.94 -7.25 0.68
N ILE A 5 -36.79 -7.81 1.07
CA ILE A 5 -35.79 -7.18 1.97
C ILE A 5 -35.05 -6.01 1.26
N LEU A 6 -35.45 -5.66 0.04
CA LEU A 6 -34.79 -4.63 -0.77
C LEU A 6 -35.22 -3.19 -0.45
N ASP A 7 -36.33 -2.99 0.28
CA ASP A 7 -36.96 -1.65 0.45
C ASP A 7 -36.93 -1.08 1.88
N GLU A 8 -36.38 -1.77 2.87
CA GLU A 8 -36.21 -1.17 4.20
C GLU A 8 -34.91 -0.36 4.26
N ASP A 9 -35.06 0.94 4.55
CA ASP A 9 -34.00 1.94 4.68
C ASP A 9 -33.12 1.66 5.92
N PHE A 10 -32.29 0.62 5.81
CA PHE A 10 -31.43 0.11 6.89
C PHE A 10 -30.05 0.79 6.93
N SER A 11 -29.95 2.00 6.39
CA SER A 11 -28.72 2.54 5.83
C SER A 11 -27.83 3.34 6.79
N GLU A 12 -28.21 3.53 8.06
CA GLU A 12 -27.63 4.63 8.85
C GLU A 12 -26.47 4.27 9.79
N ILE A 13 -26.24 3.01 10.18
CA ILE A 13 -25.06 2.69 10.98
C ILE A 13 -23.85 2.47 10.06
N ILE A 14 -23.16 3.57 9.79
CA ILE A 14 -21.88 3.63 9.08
C ILE A 14 -20.82 3.01 9.99
N VAL A 15 -20.46 1.77 9.71
CA VAL A 15 -19.24 1.17 10.26
C VAL A 15 -18.10 1.49 9.28
N GLU A 16 -17.56 2.70 9.42
CA GLU A 16 -16.29 3.06 8.80
C GLU A 16 -15.18 2.23 9.43
N ASP A 17 -14.21 1.80 8.60
CA ASP A 17 -12.94 1.26 9.07
C ASP A 17 -12.19 2.38 9.80
N LYS A 18 -12.53 2.57 11.09
CA LYS A 18 -11.79 3.46 11.97
C LYS A 18 -10.43 2.81 12.14
N ASP A 19 -9.39 3.47 11.64
CA ASP A 19 -8.00 3.09 11.86
C ASP A 19 -7.75 3.04 13.37
N ILE A 20 -7.96 1.87 13.97
CA ILE A 20 -7.36 1.54 15.25
C ILE A 20 -5.87 1.57 14.94
N GLU A 21 -5.11 2.47 15.60
CA GLU A 21 -3.66 2.36 15.65
C GLU A 21 -3.36 0.89 15.89
N GLU A 22 -2.71 0.24 14.94
CA GLU A 22 -2.41 -1.20 14.92
C GLU A 22 -1.40 -1.52 16.04
N LYS A 23 -1.78 -1.23 17.29
CA LYS A 23 -1.04 -1.44 18.53
C LYS A 23 -1.56 -2.63 19.31
N ALA A 24 -2.54 -3.38 18.78
CA ALA A 24 -3.22 -4.42 19.54
C ALA A 24 -3.63 -5.68 18.74
N LEU A 25 -2.93 -6.03 17.66
CA LEU A 25 -3.16 -7.31 16.96
C LEU A 25 -1.87 -8.08 16.58
N VAL A 26 -0.69 -7.56 16.94
CA VAL A 26 0.56 -8.32 16.85
C VAL A 26 0.78 -9.21 18.10
N SER A 27 0.00 -9.03 19.18
CA SER A 27 0.23 -9.74 20.45
C SER A 27 -0.51 -11.07 20.63
N GLU A 28 -1.19 -11.59 19.60
CA GLU A 28 -1.83 -12.93 19.65
C GLU A 28 -1.43 -13.83 18.48
N ILE A 29 -0.32 -13.53 17.80
CA ILE A 29 0.47 -14.59 17.20
C ILE A 29 1.42 -14.97 18.33
N GLY A 30 1.23 -16.15 18.91
CA GLY A 30 2.16 -16.68 19.92
C GLY A 30 3.61 -16.61 19.42
N ASP A 31 4.57 -16.78 20.32
CA ASP A 31 6.00 -16.89 20.04
C ASP A 31 6.33 -18.12 19.15
N GLU A 32 5.67 -18.27 17.99
CA GLU A 32 6.23 -18.98 16.86
C GLU A 32 7.46 -18.17 16.45
N VAL A 33 8.61 -18.72 16.82
CA VAL A 33 9.91 -18.35 16.27
C VAL A 33 9.72 -18.09 14.78
N ARG A 34 9.75 -16.81 14.37
CA ARG A 34 9.72 -16.45 12.94
C ARG A 34 10.94 -17.12 12.31
N GLN A 35 10.73 -18.28 11.71
CA GLN A 35 11.75 -18.93 10.91
C GLN A 35 12.09 -17.95 9.80
N TYR A 36 13.38 -17.65 9.65
CA TYR A 36 13.84 -16.85 8.53
C TYR A 36 13.28 -17.48 7.24
N PRO A 37 12.70 -16.68 6.32
CA PRO A 37 11.99 -17.20 5.15
C PRO A 37 12.90 -17.96 4.17
N PHE A 38 14.22 -17.85 4.37
CA PHE A 38 15.24 -18.69 3.76
C PHE A 38 15.75 -19.62 4.83
N GLY A 39 15.80 -20.93 4.57
CA GLY A 39 16.23 -21.95 5.53
C GLY A 39 17.35 -21.49 6.47
N ASP A 40 18.58 -21.33 5.97
CA ASP A 40 19.69 -20.78 6.75
C ASP A 40 19.93 -19.31 6.36
N PRO A 41 19.60 -18.32 7.22
CA PRO A 41 19.78 -16.90 6.92
C PRO A 41 21.22 -16.47 6.69
N THR A 42 22.19 -17.29 7.10
CA THR A 42 23.61 -17.04 6.84
C THR A 42 24.03 -17.36 5.40
N LYS A 43 23.12 -17.94 4.60
CA LYS A 43 23.37 -18.36 3.21
C LYS A 43 22.72 -17.45 2.16
N VAL A 44 21.98 -16.44 2.58
CA VAL A 44 21.40 -15.45 1.67
C VAL A 44 22.40 -14.31 1.53
N ASP A 45 22.98 -14.17 0.35
CA ASP A 45 23.85 -13.03 0.08
C ASP A 45 22.97 -11.78 -0.08
N VAL A 46 23.12 -10.85 0.84
CA VAL A 46 22.36 -9.61 0.86
C VAL A 46 23.08 -8.63 -0.05
N ASP A 47 22.58 -8.49 -1.28
CA ASP A 47 23.15 -7.58 -2.28
C ASP A 47 22.81 -6.12 -1.93
N ILE A 48 23.50 -5.59 -0.93
CA ILE A 48 23.47 -4.19 -0.53
C ILE A 48 24.82 -3.57 -0.89
N ARG A 49 24.78 -2.57 -1.77
CA ARG A 49 25.97 -1.78 -2.08
C ARG A 49 26.11 -0.63 -1.09
N GLU A 50 27.26 -0.57 -0.44
CA GLU A 50 27.68 0.63 0.31
C GLU A 50 28.20 1.70 -0.65
N ASP A 51 27.76 2.93 -0.45
CA ASP A 51 28.18 4.07 -1.28
C ASP A 51 28.32 5.34 -0.44
N LYS A 52 29.14 6.28 -0.91
CA LYS A 52 29.32 7.59 -0.28
C LYS A 52 29.07 8.67 -1.31
N MET A 53 28.19 9.61 -0.97
CA MET A 53 27.80 10.69 -1.86
C MET A 53 27.88 12.02 -1.12
N SER A 54 28.43 13.05 -1.76
CA SER A 54 28.36 14.40 -1.19
C SER A 54 26.92 14.91 -1.21
N ILE A 55 26.54 15.76 -0.25
CA ILE A 55 25.20 16.37 -0.24
C ILE A 55 24.92 17.09 -1.56
N TYR A 56 25.93 17.74 -2.16
CA TYR A 56 25.78 18.36 -3.48
C TYR A 56 25.32 17.37 -4.56
N GLN A 57 26.03 16.23 -4.70
CA GLN A 57 25.67 15.23 -5.71
C GLN A 57 24.33 14.55 -5.38
N TYR A 58 24.04 14.34 -4.11
CA TYR A 58 22.77 13.78 -3.63
C TYR A 58 21.57 14.66 -3.97
N MET A 59 21.67 15.97 -3.73
CA MET A 59 20.64 16.94 -4.11
C MET A 59 20.50 17.04 -5.63
N ARG A 60 21.61 17.02 -6.37
CA ARG A 60 21.58 17.02 -7.84
C ARG A 60 20.88 15.79 -8.42
N ASP A 61 21.10 14.61 -7.85
CA ASP A 61 20.41 13.39 -8.29
C ASP A 61 18.92 13.40 -7.91
N TYR A 62 18.57 14.04 -6.79
CA TYR A 62 17.17 14.30 -6.41
C TYR A 62 16.47 15.21 -7.41
N ASP A 63 17.05 16.36 -7.74
CA ASP A 63 16.47 17.33 -8.69
C ASP A 63 16.33 16.71 -10.10
N ARG A 64 17.22 15.79 -10.47
CA ARG A 64 17.21 15.06 -11.75
C ARG A 64 16.29 13.84 -11.77
N GLN A 65 15.51 13.59 -10.71
CA GLN A 65 14.63 12.43 -10.60
C GLN A 65 15.36 11.07 -10.69
N ARG A 66 16.67 11.06 -10.44
CA ARG A 66 17.44 9.81 -10.27
C ARG A 66 17.28 9.26 -8.86
N LEU A 67 17.23 10.16 -7.88
CA LEU A 67 16.83 9.86 -6.52
C LEU A 67 15.38 10.32 -6.34
N GLN A 68 14.51 9.41 -5.91
CA GLN A 68 13.08 9.64 -5.82
C GLN A 68 12.59 9.36 -4.41
N ILE A 69 11.57 10.12 -4.03
CA ILE A 69 10.78 9.90 -2.84
C ILE A 69 9.43 9.40 -3.31
N ASP A 70 8.89 8.37 -2.65
CA ASP A 70 7.48 8.04 -2.78
C ASP A 70 6.64 9.18 -2.18
N PRO A 71 5.85 9.93 -2.98
CA PRO A 71 5.10 11.08 -2.50
C PRO A 71 4.07 10.73 -1.43
N ASP A 72 3.58 9.49 -1.41
CA ASP A 72 2.57 9.04 -0.47
C ASP A 72 3.17 8.50 0.84
N TYR A 73 4.47 8.21 0.83
CA TYR A 73 5.26 7.82 2.00
C TYR A 73 5.55 9.01 2.94
N GLN A 74 5.45 10.25 2.45
CA GLN A 74 5.68 11.48 3.23
C GLN A 74 4.55 11.87 4.20
N ARG A 75 3.48 11.09 4.32
CA ARG A 75 2.24 11.56 4.96
C ARG A 75 2.22 11.55 6.49
N ASN A 76 3.17 10.89 7.16
CA ASN A 76 3.17 10.79 8.62
C ASN A 76 4.44 11.42 9.23
N LEU A 77 4.22 12.42 10.11
CA LEU A 77 5.21 13.09 10.96
C LEU A 77 6.32 13.86 10.22
N VAL A 78 5.99 15.08 9.79
CA VAL A 78 6.96 16.06 9.26
C VAL A 78 7.79 16.65 10.41
N TRP A 79 9.12 16.71 10.24
CA TRP A 79 9.99 17.39 11.21
C TRP A 79 9.57 18.86 11.42
N LYS A 80 9.49 19.26 12.69
CA LYS A 80 9.28 20.67 13.06
C LYS A 80 10.51 21.50 12.66
N PRO A 81 10.36 22.82 12.43
CA PRO A 81 11.48 23.69 12.04
C PRO A 81 12.73 23.60 12.94
N ALA A 82 12.54 23.40 14.25
CA ALA A 82 13.65 23.20 15.20
C ALA A 82 14.41 21.88 14.95
N GLN A 83 13.71 20.79 14.62
CA GLN A 83 14.35 19.50 14.29
C GLN A 83 15.13 19.59 12.97
N MET A 84 14.56 20.26 11.97
CA MET A 84 15.22 20.55 10.70
C MET A 84 16.51 21.35 10.92
N SER A 85 16.43 22.43 11.70
CA SER A 85 17.58 23.30 11.99
C SER A 85 18.68 22.56 12.76
N ARG A 86 18.33 21.73 13.75
CA ARG A 86 19.28 20.91 14.50
C ARG A 86 20.00 19.88 13.63
N PHE A 87 19.32 19.35 12.62
CA PHE A 87 19.95 18.45 11.66
C PHE A 87 20.99 19.19 10.80
N ILE A 88 20.68 20.40 10.31
CA ILE A 88 21.66 21.24 9.58
C ILE A 88 22.84 21.62 10.49
N GLU A 89 22.59 21.99 11.75
CA GLU A 89 23.65 22.26 12.74
C GLU A 89 24.57 21.06 12.92
N SER A 90 24.02 19.83 12.96
CA SER A 90 24.80 18.61 13.07
C SER A 90 25.74 18.40 11.88
N ILE A 91 25.30 18.75 10.66
CA ILE A 91 26.14 18.71 9.45
C ILE A 91 27.30 19.69 9.56
N LEU A 92 27.01 20.95 9.93
CA LEU A 92 27.99 22.02 10.05
C LEU A 92 29.05 21.75 11.14
N LEU A 93 28.64 21.09 12.23
CA LEU A 93 29.52 20.64 13.31
C LEU A 93 30.31 19.37 12.96
N GLY A 94 30.02 18.73 11.83
CA GLY A 94 30.75 17.55 11.37
C GLY A 94 30.34 16.26 12.06
N PHE A 95 29.23 16.22 12.80
CA PHE A 95 28.77 14.99 13.46
C PHE A 95 28.47 13.87 12.45
N PRO A 96 28.63 12.60 12.85
CA PRO A 96 28.20 11.47 12.04
C PRO A 96 26.68 11.52 11.86
N LEU A 97 26.22 11.30 10.64
CA LEU A 97 24.81 11.18 10.33
C LEU A 97 24.44 9.70 10.27
N PRO A 98 23.21 9.31 10.67
CA PRO A 98 22.73 7.98 10.37
C PRO A 98 22.81 7.72 8.86
N PRO A 99 22.99 6.47 8.41
CA PRO A 99 23.01 6.17 6.99
C PRO A 99 21.64 6.45 6.34
N PHE A 100 21.63 6.55 5.02
CA PHE A 100 20.43 6.59 4.19
C PHE A 100 20.27 5.24 3.50
N TYR A 101 19.04 4.72 3.50
CA TYR A 101 18.72 3.48 2.80
C TYR A 101 17.92 3.81 1.56
N VAL A 102 18.32 3.23 0.42
CA VAL A 102 17.63 3.44 -0.86
C VAL A 102 17.46 2.12 -1.59
N ASN A 103 16.32 1.94 -2.23
CA ASN A 103 16.05 0.81 -3.12
C ASN A 103 16.45 1.20 -4.54
N GLN A 104 17.25 0.39 -5.22
CA GLN A 104 17.52 0.57 -6.64
C GLN A 104 16.44 -0.15 -7.47
N THR A 105 15.76 0.59 -8.34
CA THR A 105 14.82 0.01 -9.30
C THR A 105 15.55 -0.66 -10.47
N ILE A 106 14.85 -1.51 -11.21
CA ILE A 106 15.38 -2.15 -12.44
C ILE A 106 15.80 -1.09 -13.49
N GLU A 107 15.20 0.09 -13.47
CA GLU A 107 15.56 1.24 -14.33
C GLU A 107 16.75 2.07 -13.78
N ASN A 108 17.45 1.58 -12.76
CA ASN A 108 18.56 2.27 -12.07
C ASN A 108 18.17 3.59 -11.39
N LYS A 109 16.90 3.79 -11.05
CA LYS A 109 16.49 4.88 -10.15
C LYS A 109 16.68 4.46 -8.70
N LEU A 110 16.95 5.41 -7.82
CA LEU A 110 17.13 5.18 -6.38
C LEU A 110 15.90 5.72 -5.64
N VAL A 111 15.13 4.86 -4.98
CA VAL A 111 13.97 5.23 -4.18
C VAL A 111 14.37 5.29 -2.72
N ILE A 112 14.13 6.42 -2.05
CA ILE A 112 14.48 6.59 -0.64
C ILE A 112 13.56 5.74 0.23
N ILE A 113 14.17 4.83 1.00
CA ILE A 113 13.51 3.97 1.98
C ILE A 113 13.53 4.65 3.35
N ASP A 114 14.72 5.10 3.76
CA ASP A 114 14.95 5.78 5.04
C ASP A 114 15.81 7.04 4.83
N GLY A 115 15.54 8.05 5.66
CA GLY A 115 16.16 9.37 5.55
C GLY A 115 15.28 10.41 4.89
N LEU A 116 14.01 10.10 4.65
CA LEU A 116 13.03 10.98 4.01
C LEU A 116 12.99 12.41 4.55
N GLN A 117 12.88 12.56 5.88
CA GLN A 117 12.85 13.87 6.53
C GLN A 117 14.19 14.60 6.41
N ARG A 118 15.31 13.86 6.40
CA ARG A 118 16.67 14.41 6.22
C ARG A 118 16.86 14.90 4.79
N THR A 119 16.49 14.10 3.79
CA THR A 119 16.52 14.48 2.36
C THR A 119 15.66 15.71 2.12
N THR A 120 14.42 15.71 2.61
CA THR A 120 13.49 16.83 2.43
C THR A 120 14.02 18.09 3.12
N THR A 121 14.63 17.95 4.30
CA THR A 121 15.25 19.08 5.02
C THR A 121 16.43 19.65 4.25
N LEU A 122 17.33 18.80 3.72
CA LEU A 122 18.45 19.25 2.89
C LEU A 122 17.94 20.02 1.69
N HIS A 123 17.01 19.43 0.94
CA HIS A 123 16.46 20.01 -0.28
C HIS A 123 15.81 21.37 -0.02
N LYS A 124 14.96 21.47 1.00
CA LYS A 124 14.34 22.73 1.40
C LYS A 124 15.36 23.78 1.84
N PHE A 125 16.41 23.37 2.55
CA PHE A 125 17.39 24.32 3.06
C PHE A 125 18.26 24.89 1.94
N VAL A 126 18.81 24.02 1.08
CA VAL A 126 19.68 24.45 -0.04
C VAL A 126 18.94 25.30 -1.07
N ASN A 127 17.60 25.17 -1.14
CA ASN A 127 16.72 25.98 -1.97
C ASN A 127 16.10 27.18 -1.24
N ASP A 128 16.65 27.58 -0.08
CA ASP A 128 16.25 28.81 0.63
C ASP A 128 14.77 28.83 1.09
N GLU A 129 14.14 27.68 1.27
CA GLU A 129 12.73 27.55 1.65
C GLU A 129 12.48 27.76 3.15
N PHE A 130 13.51 27.68 3.98
CA PHE A 130 13.42 28.03 5.40
C PHE A 130 14.73 28.59 5.95
N THR A 131 14.62 29.27 7.10
CA THR A 131 15.77 29.80 7.85
C THR A 131 16.08 28.92 9.05
N LEU A 132 17.35 28.82 9.44
CA LEU A 132 17.75 28.12 10.67
C LEU A 132 17.14 28.78 11.91
N LYS A 133 16.67 27.99 12.88
CA LYS A 133 16.07 28.48 14.12
C LYS A 133 16.52 27.64 15.31
N GLU A 134 16.52 28.26 16.48
CA GLU A 134 16.79 27.59 17.77
C GLU A 134 18.14 26.87 17.83
N LEU A 135 19.12 27.31 17.03
CA LEU A 135 20.49 26.80 17.10
C LEU A 135 21.16 27.23 18.40
N LYS A 136 21.76 26.28 19.11
CA LYS A 136 22.40 26.51 20.41
C LYS A 136 23.91 26.60 20.31
N THR A 137 24.51 25.84 19.39
CA THR A 137 25.97 25.78 19.22
C THR A 137 26.44 26.78 18.18
N LEU A 138 25.63 27.04 17.15
CA LEU A 138 25.90 28.05 16.12
C LEU A 138 24.81 29.15 16.14
N PRO A 139 24.67 29.92 17.23
CA PRO A 139 23.59 30.89 17.35
C PRO A 139 23.65 32.03 16.32
N ASP A 140 24.85 32.38 15.84
CA ASP A 140 25.09 33.51 14.92
C ASP A 140 24.53 33.31 13.50
N ILE A 141 24.15 32.08 13.16
CA ILE A 141 23.50 31.74 11.88
C ILE A 141 22.00 31.45 12.02
N ASN A 142 21.43 31.67 13.21
CA ASN A 142 19.97 31.71 13.33
C ASN A 142 19.39 32.78 12.40
N ASN A 143 18.19 32.50 11.90
CA ASN A 143 17.42 33.27 10.93
C ASN A 143 18.07 33.45 9.56
N LYS A 144 19.14 32.70 9.25
CA LYS A 144 19.77 32.69 7.92
C LYS A 144 19.24 31.54 7.07
N LYS A 145 19.06 31.82 5.78
CA LYS A 145 18.88 30.85 4.71
C LYS A 145 20.23 30.30 4.24
N PHE A 146 20.24 29.31 3.36
CA PHE A 146 21.47 28.71 2.86
C PHE A 146 22.33 29.73 2.09
N SER A 147 21.73 30.53 1.21
CA SER A 147 22.44 31.55 0.43
C SER A 147 23.04 32.68 1.27
N GLU A 148 22.55 32.88 2.49
CA GLU A 148 22.99 33.91 3.44
C GLU A 148 24.12 33.43 4.37
N LEU A 149 24.46 32.14 4.32
CA LEU A 149 25.58 31.59 5.08
C LEU A 149 26.93 32.01 4.49
N PRO A 150 27.98 32.16 5.32
CA PRO A 150 29.36 32.29 4.83
C PRO A 150 29.73 31.14 3.89
N GLU A 151 30.58 31.42 2.90
CA GLU A 151 31.02 30.43 1.92
C GLU A 151 31.57 29.14 2.57
N SER A 152 32.32 29.29 3.66
CA SER A 152 32.87 28.15 4.39
C SER A 152 31.81 27.23 5.01
N TYR A 153 30.62 27.74 5.34
CA TYR A 153 29.51 26.92 5.83
C TYR A 153 28.73 26.27 4.69
N ARG A 154 28.55 26.97 3.57
CA ARG A 154 27.92 26.39 2.37
C ARG A 154 28.75 25.21 1.84
N ALA A 155 30.05 25.41 1.67
CA ALA A 155 30.98 24.36 1.28
C ALA A 155 30.96 23.17 2.24
N LYS A 156 30.96 23.41 3.57
CA LYS A 156 30.85 22.33 4.58
C LYS A 156 29.59 21.49 4.43
N ILE A 157 28.45 22.10 4.09
CA ILE A 157 27.20 21.37 3.85
C ILE A 157 27.33 20.57 2.56
N GLU A 158 27.69 21.21 1.46
CA GLU A 158 27.76 20.59 0.13
C GLU A 158 28.77 19.42 0.06
N ASP A 159 29.93 19.58 0.68
CA ASP A 159 31.03 18.61 0.69
C ASP A 159 30.85 17.48 1.72
N LYS A 160 29.89 17.60 2.64
CA LYS A 160 29.62 16.53 3.62
C LYS A 160 29.20 15.27 2.86
N ASN A 161 29.98 14.21 3.03
CA ASN A 161 29.60 12.89 2.52
C ASN A 161 28.55 12.24 3.43
N ILE A 162 27.47 11.75 2.82
CA ILE A 162 26.47 10.89 3.45
C ILE A 162 26.73 9.43 3.05
N GLN A 163 26.49 8.51 3.98
CA GLN A 163 26.58 7.08 3.75
C GLN A 163 25.24 6.59 3.19
N LEU A 164 25.31 5.86 2.06
CA LEU A 164 24.17 5.23 1.41
C LEU A 164 24.32 3.70 1.50
N TYR A 165 23.22 3.02 1.81
CA TYR A 165 23.05 1.59 1.62
C TYR A 165 22.02 1.39 0.51
N ILE A 166 22.47 0.86 -0.61
CA ILE A 166 21.68 0.71 -1.83
C ILE A 166 21.28 -0.75 -1.98
N LEU A 167 20.01 -1.06 -1.72
CA LEU A 167 19.44 -2.38 -1.95
C LEU A 167 19.31 -2.60 -3.46
N LYS A 168 19.90 -3.68 -3.98
CA LYS A 168 19.86 -3.99 -5.41
C LYS A 168 18.54 -4.66 -5.78
N PRO A 169 18.13 -4.62 -7.07
CA PRO A 169 16.95 -5.37 -7.53
C PRO A 169 17.04 -6.89 -7.27
N SER A 170 18.26 -7.41 -7.11
CA SER A 170 18.58 -8.79 -6.75
C SER A 170 18.35 -9.10 -5.26
N THR A 171 18.21 -8.10 -4.40
CA THR A 171 17.95 -8.31 -2.97
C THR A 171 16.58 -8.98 -2.80
N PRO A 172 16.49 -10.15 -2.15
CA PRO A 172 15.22 -10.82 -1.93
C PRO A 172 14.25 -9.95 -1.10
N ILE A 173 12.97 -9.96 -1.47
CA ILE A 173 11.96 -9.05 -0.92
C ILE A 173 11.79 -9.22 0.59
N GLU A 174 11.99 -10.42 1.11
CA GLU A 174 11.92 -10.77 2.52
C GLU A 174 13.05 -10.13 3.33
N VAL A 175 14.25 -10.07 2.76
CA VAL A 175 15.37 -9.33 3.35
C VAL A 175 15.03 -7.85 3.40
N VAL A 176 14.37 -7.34 2.36
CA VAL A 176 13.90 -5.96 2.34
C VAL A 176 12.89 -5.72 3.47
N TYR A 177 11.85 -6.56 3.61
CA TYR A 177 10.88 -6.46 4.71
C TYR A 177 11.56 -6.46 6.08
N GLU A 178 12.51 -7.36 6.34
CA GLU A 178 13.27 -7.43 7.60
C GLU A 178 14.12 -6.18 7.84
N LEU A 179 14.78 -5.65 6.80
CA LEU A 179 15.57 -4.43 6.89
C LEU A 179 14.68 -3.22 7.22
N PHE A 180 13.50 -3.12 6.59
CA PHE A 180 12.52 -2.09 6.90
C PHE A 180 12.01 -2.18 8.35
N ASP A 181 11.72 -3.38 8.84
CA ASP A 181 11.26 -3.60 10.22
C ASP A 181 12.34 -3.16 11.23
N ARG A 182 13.61 -3.51 10.97
CA ARG A 182 14.76 -3.16 11.82
C ARG A 182 15.07 -1.67 11.83
N ILE A 183 15.02 -1.01 10.67
CA ILE A 183 15.30 0.44 10.59
C ILE A 183 14.19 1.24 11.27
N ASN A 184 12.94 0.80 11.12
CA ASN A 184 11.79 1.45 11.75
C ASN A 184 11.56 1.01 13.20
N THR A 185 12.46 0.22 13.78
CA THR A 185 12.37 -0.20 15.18
C THR A 185 12.50 1.02 16.10
N GLY A 186 11.38 1.43 16.72
CA GLY A 186 11.26 2.65 17.53
C GLY A 186 10.39 3.75 16.91
N GLY A 187 10.02 3.59 15.62
CA GLY A 187 8.99 4.37 14.94
C GLY A 187 7.72 3.54 14.71
N THR A 188 6.88 3.96 13.76
CA THR A 188 5.74 3.15 13.29
C THR A 188 6.24 2.26 12.15
N PRO A 189 6.24 0.91 12.30
CA PRO A 189 6.64 0.01 11.24
C PRO A 189 5.75 0.17 10.01
N LEU A 190 6.31 0.00 8.82
CA LEU A 190 5.52 -0.03 7.59
C LEU A 190 4.76 -1.34 7.45
N ASN A 191 3.60 -1.28 6.80
CA ASN A 191 2.92 -2.50 6.39
C ASN A 191 3.49 -3.00 5.06
N ARG A 192 3.10 -4.22 4.67
CA ARG A 192 3.60 -4.82 3.43
C ARG A 192 3.26 -4.00 2.19
N GLN A 193 2.08 -3.36 2.13
CA GLN A 193 1.70 -2.56 0.98
C GLN A 193 2.54 -1.28 0.84
N GLU A 194 2.86 -0.62 1.94
CA GLU A 194 3.76 0.54 2.00
C GLU A 194 5.16 0.14 1.50
N VAL A 195 5.69 -0.99 1.96
CA VAL A 195 6.99 -1.52 1.48
C VAL A 195 6.94 -1.86 -0.01
N ARG A 196 5.88 -2.54 -0.50
CA ARG A 196 5.71 -2.82 -1.94
C ARG A 196 5.66 -1.54 -2.77
N ASN A 197 5.00 -0.49 -2.28
CA ASN A 197 4.91 0.79 -2.97
C ASN A 197 6.30 1.44 -3.15
N CYS A 198 7.17 1.35 -2.14
CA CYS A 198 8.56 1.80 -2.23
C CYS A 198 9.38 0.97 -3.22
N ILE A 199 9.23 -0.35 -3.22
CA ILE A 199 10.08 -1.26 -3.98
C ILE A 199 9.71 -1.28 -5.46
N TYR A 200 8.41 -1.26 -5.76
CA TYR A 200 7.87 -1.32 -7.11
C TYR A 200 7.38 0.03 -7.61
N LEU A 201 7.97 1.13 -7.13
CA LEU A 201 7.65 2.50 -7.56
C LEU A 201 7.64 2.59 -9.09
N GLY A 202 6.51 3.04 -9.67
CA GLY A 202 6.34 3.09 -11.12
C GLY A 202 4.88 3.17 -11.54
N LYS A 203 4.57 2.66 -12.75
CA LYS A 203 3.19 2.66 -13.28
C LYS A 203 2.20 1.95 -12.36
N SER A 204 2.64 0.91 -11.66
CA SER A 204 1.82 0.18 -10.69
C SER A 204 1.36 1.08 -9.54
N THR A 205 2.27 1.76 -8.85
CA THR A 205 1.92 2.65 -7.73
C THR A 205 1.08 3.84 -8.19
N GLN A 206 1.35 4.37 -9.38
CA GLN A 206 0.54 5.41 -10.02
C GLN A 206 -0.89 4.94 -10.30
N LEU A 207 -1.04 3.78 -10.94
CA LEU A 207 -2.34 3.18 -11.26
C LEU A 207 -3.15 2.88 -9.99
N LEU A 208 -2.52 2.28 -8.99
CA LEU A 208 -3.18 1.98 -7.71
C LEU A 208 -3.65 3.27 -7.01
N SER A 209 -2.81 4.31 -6.99
CA SER A 209 -3.20 5.59 -6.42
C SER A 209 -4.29 6.30 -7.22
N GLU A 210 -4.33 6.16 -8.55
CA GLU A 210 -5.38 6.73 -9.39
C GLU A 210 -6.70 6.06 -9.08
N LEU A 211 -6.77 4.74 -9.24
CA LEU A 211 -7.98 3.94 -9.07
C LEU A 211 -8.55 4.01 -7.65
N SER A 212 -7.71 4.12 -6.61
CA SER A 212 -8.20 4.22 -5.22
C SER A 212 -8.89 5.57 -4.91
N LYS A 213 -8.63 6.60 -5.72
CA LYS A 213 -9.24 7.93 -5.57
C LYS A 213 -10.51 8.11 -6.39
N GLU A 214 -10.80 7.18 -7.30
CA GLU A 214 -11.93 7.28 -8.22
C GLU A 214 -13.29 7.19 -7.51
N PRO A 215 -14.27 8.05 -7.86
CA PRO A 215 -15.58 8.06 -7.21
C PRO A 215 -16.31 6.74 -7.29
N TYR A 216 -16.21 6.02 -8.41
CA TYR A 216 -16.89 4.74 -8.59
C TYR A 216 -16.34 3.66 -7.66
N PHE A 217 -15.04 3.68 -7.34
CA PHE A 217 -14.46 2.73 -6.38
C PHE A 217 -14.92 3.09 -4.97
N ARG A 218 -14.76 4.35 -4.57
CA ARG A 218 -15.21 4.86 -3.26
C ARG A 218 -16.68 4.59 -3.00
N GLN A 219 -17.51 4.71 -4.03
CA GLN A 219 -18.93 4.37 -3.97
C GLN A 219 -19.16 2.86 -3.86
N ALA A 220 -18.47 2.04 -4.66
CA ALA A 220 -18.62 0.59 -4.64
C ALA A 220 -18.24 -0.04 -3.30
N ILE A 221 -17.27 0.52 -2.59
CA ILE A 221 -16.91 0.13 -1.22
C ILE A 221 -17.61 0.97 -0.15
N ASP A 222 -18.45 1.93 -0.52
CA ASP A 222 -19.14 2.86 0.39
C ASP A 222 -18.19 3.50 1.43
N ASN A 223 -17.01 3.96 0.97
CA ASN A 223 -15.89 4.46 1.78
C ASN A 223 -15.44 3.52 2.92
N GLY A 224 -15.76 2.22 2.83
CA GLY A 224 -15.52 1.25 3.88
C GLY A 224 -14.09 0.75 4.05
N VAL A 225 -13.15 1.28 3.28
CA VAL A 225 -11.72 0.97 3.36
C VAL A 225 -10.98 2.29 3.49
N SER A 226 -10.22 2.44 4.58
CA SER A 226 -9.46 3.66 4.83
C SER A 226 -8.31 3.81 3.81
N PRO A 227 -8.01 5.02 3.31
CA PRO A 227 -6.81 5.28 2.52
C PRO A 227 -5.53 5.30 3.37
N THR A 228 -5.66 5.30 4.70
CA THR A 228 -4.54 5.29 5.63
C THR A 228 -3.69 4.05 5.42
N ARG A 229 -2.36 4.24 5.40
CA ARG A 229 -1.37 3.18 5.18
C ARG A 229 -1.65 2.34 3.92
N MET A 230 -2.25 2.95 2.89
CA MET A 230 -2.47 2.35 1.58
C MET A 230 -3.38 1.11 1.56
N LYS A 231 -4.27 0.91 2.55
CA LYS A 231 -5.20 -0.23 2.57
C LYS A 231 -6.10 -0.23 1.32
N ASP A 232 -6.60 0.93 0.92
CA ASP A 232 -7.40 1.12 -0.29
C ASP A 232 -6.67 0.67 -1.57
N ARG A 233 -5.37 1.00 -1.67
CA ARG A 233 -4.51 0.56 -2.78
C ARG A 233 -4.28 -0.94 -2.78
N GLU A 234 -4.15 -1.57 -1.61
CA GLU A 234 -4.04 -3.03 -1.54
C GLU A 234 -5.30 -3.70 -2.07
N VAL A 235 -6.49 -3.18 -1.77
CA VAL A 235 -7.76 -3.70 -2.31
C VAL A 235 -7.81 -3.60 -3.83
N VAL A 236 -7.40 -2.45 -4.39
CA VAL A 236 -7.26 -2.29 -5.86
C VAL A 236 -6.25 -3.28 -6.42
N LEU A 237 -5.08 -3.42 -5.78
CA LEU A 237 -4.01 -4.31 -6.24
C LEU A 237 -4.45 -5.77 -6.25
N ARG A 238 -5.21 -6.22 -5.24
CA ARG A 238 -5.76 -7.57 -5.17
C ARG A 238 -6.70 -7.85 -6.35
N TYR A 239 -7.61 -6.93 -6.66
CA TYR A 239 -8.44 -7.08 -7.86
C TYR A 239 -7.60 -7.17 -9.13
N LEU A 240 -6.65 -6.26 -9.33
CA LEU A 240 -5.81 -6.26 -10.52
C LEU A 240 -4.99 -7.55 -10.63
N ALA A 241 -4.41 -8.04 -9.53
CA ALA A 241 -3.63 -9.27 -9.52
C ALA A 241 -4.47 -10.48 -9.98
N PHE A 242 -5.68 -10.63 -9.43
CA PHE A 242 -6.60 -11.69 -9.84
C PHE A 242 -7.20 -11.50 -11.24
N LYS A 243 -7.18 -10.27 -11.77
CA LYS A 243 -7.56 -10.01 -13.16
C LYS A 243 -6.44 -10.30 -14.16
N ILE A 244 -5.19 -10.07 -13.77
CA ILE A 244 -4.00 -10.21 -14.61
C ILE A 244 -3.54 -11.67 -14.71
N PHE A 245 -3.66 -12.43 -13.62
CA PHE A 245 -3.18 -13.81 -13.53
C PHE A 245 -4.32 -14.81 -13.36
N ASP A 246 -4.08 -16.04 -13.80
CA ASP A 246 -4.99 -17.16 -13.60
C ASP A 246 -4.79 -17.71 -12.18
N TYR A 247 -5.73 -17.46 -11.27
CA TYR A 247 -5.60 -17.88 -9.87
C TYR A 247 -5.55 -19.40 -9.68
N GLU A 248 -6.02 -20.21 -10.62
CA GLU A 248 -5.94 -21.68 -10.50
C GLU A 248 -4.52 -22.17 -10.84
N LYS A 249 -3.85 -21.51 -11.79
CA LYS A 249 -2.52 -21.88 -12.27
C LYS A 249 -1.39 -21.16 -11.54
N ASP A 250 -1.54 -19.85 -11.34
CA ASP A 250 -0.46 -18.95 -10.94
C ASP A 250 -0.40 -18.74 -9.41
N TYR A 251 -1.52 -18.91 -8.69
CA TYR A 251 -1.56 -18.72 -7.24
C TYR A 251 -1.05 -19.95 -6.47
N GLN A 252 0.05 -19.79 -5.74
CA GLN A 252 0.68 -20.90 -4.99
C GLN A 252 0.45 -20.86 -3.47
N GLY A 253 -0.42 -19.97 -2.98
CA GLY A 253 -0.72 -19.85 -1.54
C GLY A 253 0.01 -18.73 -0.82
N ASP A 254 0.83 -17.95 -1.53
CA ASP A 254 1.43 -16.72 -1.02
C ASP A 254 0.81 -15.51 -1.72
N LEU A 255 -0.04 -14.80 -0.99
CA LEU A 255 -0.66 -13.58 -1.50
C LEU A 255 0.33 -12.42 -1.62
N SER A 256 1.36 -12.37 -0.77
CA SER A 256 2.38 -11.34 -0.86
C SER A 256 3.12 -11.44 -2.19
N GLU A 257 3.64 -12.63 -2.49
CA GLU A 257 4.36 -12.90 -3.73
C GLU A 257 3.46 -12.66 -4.96
N PHE A 258 2.18 -13.03 -4.87
CA PHE A 258 1.21 -12.82 -5.95
C PHE A 258 0.97 -11.33 -6.25
N LEU A 259 0.80 -10.50 -5.23
CA LEU A 259 0.63 -9.05 -5.39
C LEU A 259 1.91 -8.38 -5.89
N GLU A 260 3.08 -8.85 -5.45
CA GLU A 260 4.39 -8.38 -5.90
C GLU A 260 4.60 -8.66 -7.40
N LYS A 261 4.27 -9.88 -7.86
CA LYS A 261 4.25 -10.24 -9.28
C LYS A 261 3.33 -9.33 -10.10
N ALA A 262 2.16 -8.97 -9.54
CA ALA A 262 1.22 -8.07 -10.21
C ALA A 262 1.81 -6.66 -10.38
N MET A 263 2.41 -6.09 -9.34
CA MET A 263 3.06 -4.76 -9.43
C MET A 263 4.20 -4.76 -10.45
N GLN A 264 5.03 -5.81 -10.46
CA GLN A 264 6.08 -5.97 -11.46
C GLN A 264 5.54 -6.07 -12.88
N ARG A 265 4.44 -6.82 -13.08
CA ARG A 265 3.80 -6.94 -14.40
C ARG A 265 3.23 -5.61 -14.86
N ILE A 266 2.52 -4.90 -13.99
CA ILE A 266 1.92 -3.58 -14.29
C ILE A 266 2.99 -2.55 -14.65
N ASN A 267 4.12 -2.53 -13.93
CA ASN A 267 5.24 -1.63 -14.27
C ASN A 267 5.79 -1.85 -15.68
N LYS A 268 5.64 -3.05 -16.24
CA LYS A 268 6.07 -3.41 -17.60
C LYS A 268 4.98 -3.26 -18.66
N MET A 269 3.74 -2.94 -18.27
CA MET A 269 2.62 -2.80 -19.20
C MET A 269 2.74 -1.55 -20.08
N GLY A 270 2.23 -1.65 -21.31
CA GLY A 270 1.96 -0.50 -22.16
C GLY A 270 0.72 0.26 -21.69
N GLU A 271 0.56 1.52 -22.14
CA GLU A 271 -0.57 2.37 -21.74
C GLU A 271 -1.93 1.77 -22.14
N GLU A 272 -2.01 1.11 -23.30
CA GLU A 272 -3.24 0.46 -23.77
C GLU A 272 -3.66 -0.71 -22.86
N GLU A 273 -2.70 -1.53 -22.41
CA GLU A 273 -2.96 -2.64 -21.49
C GLU A 273 -3.43 -2.13 -20.12
N ILE A 274 -2.81 -1.06 -19.62
CA ILE A 274 -3.24 -0.39 -18.38
C ILE A 274 -4.67 0.14 -18.53
N GLU A 275 -4.99 0.78 -19.66
CA GLU A 275 -6.32 1.35 -19.89
C GLU A 275 -7.40 0.26 -19.96
N ILE A 276 -7.12 -0.92 -20.52
CA ILE A 276 -8.02 -2.08 -20.48
C ILE A 276 -8.37 -2.45 -19.04
N HIS A 277 -7.36 -2.55 -18.16
CA HIS A 277 -7.59 -2.87 -16.75
C HIS A 277 -8.36 -1.77 -16.00
N LYS A 278 -8.12 -0.49 -16.33
CA LYS A 278 -8.86 0.65 -15.76
C LYS A 278 -10.33 0.61 -16.15
N GLN A 279 -10.65 0.34 -17.41
CA GLN A 279 -12.03 0.27 -17.89
C GLN A 279 -12.77 -0.91 -17.30
N ASP A 280 -12.13 -2.09 -17.19
CA ASP A 280 -12.74 -3.25 -16.53
C ASP A 280 -13.00 -2.96 -15.04
N PHE A 281 -12.03 -2.39 -14.32
CA PHE A 281 -12.21 -2.02 -12.91
C PHE A 281 -13.37 -1.04 -12.73
N LYS A 282 -13.41 0.03 -13.54
CA LYS A 282 -14.50 1.02 -13.53
C LYS A 282 -15.86 0.36 -13.77
N ARG A 283 -15.95 -0.49 -14.79
CA ARG A 283 -17.18 -1.24 -15.13
C ARG A 283 -17.64 -2.09 -13.95
N VAL A 284 -16.74 -2.90 -13.39
CA VAL A 284 -17.06 -3.83 -12.30
C VAL A 284 -17.46 -3.10 -11.02
N MET A 285 -16.77 -2.02 -10.65
CA MET A 285 -17.13 -1.22 -9.47
C MET A 285 -18.53 -0.61 -9.60
N LYS A 286 -18.87 -0.09 -10.78
CA LYS A 286 -20.22 0.44 -11.04
C LYS A 286 -21.29 -0.65 -10.98
N LEU A 287 -21.10 -1.75 -11.71
CA LEU A 287 -22.09 -2.82 -11.79
C LEU A 287 -22.32 -3.50 -10.44
N THR A 288 -21.27 -3.81 -9.67
CA THR A 288 -21.43 -4.43 -8.35
C THR A 288 -22.19 -3.50 -7.38
N TYR A 289 -21.94 -2.20 -7.44
CA TYR A 289 -22.72 -1.22 -6.67
C TYR A 289 -24.18 -1.13 -7.13
N GLU A 290 -24.45 -1.14 -8.44
CA GLU A 290 -25.82 -1.14 -8.97
C GLU A 290 -26.60 -2.41 -8.56
N PHE A 291 -25.92 -3.52 -8.35
CA PHE A 291 -26.53 -4.79 -7.94
C PHE A 291 -26.74 -4.87 -6.43
N PHE A 292 -25.77 -4.45 -5.63
CA PHE A 292 -25.75 -4.73 -4.18
C PHE A 292 -25.77 -3.49 -3.29
N GLY A 293 -25.70 -2.29 -3.87
CA GLY A 293 -25.74 -1.01 -3.16
C GLY A 293 -24.70 -0.93 -2.03
N LYS A 294 -25.12 -0.42 -0.87
CA LYS A 294 -24.26 -0.31 0.32
C LYS A 294 -23.89 -1.65 0.97
N ARG A 295 -24.53 -2.76 0.57
CA ARG A 295 -24.20 -4.13 1.06
C ARG A 295 -23.09 -4.79 0.24
N ASN A 296 -22.63 -4.13 -0.82
CA ASN A 296 -21.59 -4.65 -1.69
C ASN A 296 -20.34 -5.04 -0.89
N PHE A 297 -19.86 -6.26 -1.13
CA PHE A 297 -18.65 -6.84 -0.51
C PHE A 297 -18.67 -6.95 1.03
N ARG A 298 -19.84 -7.06 1.66
CA ARG A 298 -19.98 -7.12 3.12
C ARG A 298 -20.78 -8.31 3.59
N PHE A 299 -20.49 -8.74 4.82
CA PHE A 299 -21.43 -9.55 5.60
C PHE A 299 -22.17 -8.64 6.57
N PRO A 300 -23.51 -8.68 6.62
CA PRO A 300 -24.25 -7.96 7.65
C PRO A 300 -23.88 -8.48 9.05
N VAL A 301 -23.79 -7.58 10.01
CA VAL A 301 -23.68 -7.92 11.44
C VAL A 301 -25.09 -8.10 11.96
N LEU A 302 -25.35 -9.25 12.59
CA LEU A 302 -26.65 -9.58 13.15
C LEU A 302 -26.63 -9.43 14.67
N ASP A 303 -27.74 -9.00 15.26
CA ASP A 303 -27.96 -9.05 16.71
C ASP A 303 -28.24 -10.50 17.18
N LYS A 304 -28.51 -10.68 18.47
CA LYS A 304 -28.74 -12.01 19.06
C LYS A 304 -30.06 -12.63 18.59
N GLU A 305 -30.99 -11.78 18.16
CA GLU A 305 -32.31 -12.12 17.64
C GLU A 305 -32.28 -12.40 16.13
N GLY A 306 -31.15 -12.15 15.46
CA GLY A 306 -30.94 -12.38 14.04
C GLY A 306 -31.30 -11.20 13.14
N ASN A 307 -31.63 -10.03 13.70
CA ASN A 307 -31.88 -8.81 12.94
C ASN A 307 -30.57 -8.13 12.55
N ILE A 308 -30.57 -7.40 11.44
CA ILE A 308 -29.38 -6.68 10.97
C ILE A 308 -29.10 -5.50 11.91
N GLN A 309 -27.99 -5.59 12.64
CA GLN A 309 -27.48 -4.51 13.49
C GLN A 309 -26.68 -3.48 12.69
N SER A 310 -25.91 -3.94 11.69
CA SER A 310 -25.20 -3.04 10.77
C SER A 310 -24.87 -3.75 9.46
N ARG A 311 -24.48 -2.97 8.44
CA ARG A 311 -24.03 -3.52 7.16
C ARG A 311 -22.68 -4.25 7.20
N GLY A 312 -21.93 -4.14 8.30
CA GLY A 312 -20.59 -4.75 8.47
C GLY A 312 -19.48 -4.06 7.67
N PHE A 313 -18.23 -4.52 7.86
CA PHE A 313 -17.03 -4.02 7.17
C PHE A 313 -16.83 -4.64 5.79
N ILE A 314 -16.04 -3.98 4.92
CA ILE A 314 -15.65 -4.55 3.63
C ILE A 314 -14.82 -5.79 3.89
N ASN A 315 -15.21 -6.91 3.29
CA ASN A 315 -14.42 -8.12 3.27
C ASN A 315 -13.64 -8.17 1.96
N THR A 316 -12.33 -7.91 2.02
CA THR A 316 -11.46 -7.87 0.84
C THR A 316 -11.45 -9.19 0.05
N SER A 317 -11.55 -10.34 0.72
CA SER A 317 -11.60 -11.64 0.02
C SER A 317 -12.92 -11.86 -0.73
N MET A 318 -14.04 -11.35 -0.20
CA MET A 318 -15.31 -11.30 -0.93
C MET A 318 -15.24 -10.32 -2.09
N PHE A 319 -14.61 -9.15 -1.88
CA PHE A 319 -14.37 -8.17 -2.94
C PHE A 319 -13.66 -8.83 -4.13
N GLU A 320 -12.58 -9.55 -3.89
CA GLU A 320 -11.82 -10.28 -4.91
C GLU A 320 -12.70 -11.23 -5.74
N SER A 321 -13.41 -12.17 -5.10
CA SER A 321 -14.15 -13.21 -5.81
C SER A 321 -15.43 -12.71 -6.48
N VAL A 322 -16.15 -11.78 -5.84
CA VAL A 322 -17.37 -11.20 -6.41
C VAL A 322 -17.02 -10.26 -7.56
N ALA A 323 -16.02 -9.38 -7.41
CA ALA A 323 -15.60 -8.51 -8.50
C ALA A 323 -15.06 -9.31 -9.70
N TYR A 324 -14.35 -10.41 -9.46
CA TYR A 324 -13.88 -11.30 -10.52
C TYR A 324 -15.04 -11.96 -11.28
N PHE A 325 -16.11 -12.39 -10.60
CA PHE A 325 -17.31 -12.91 -11.27
C PHE A 325 -17.91 -11.88 -12.23
N PHE A 326 -18.10 -10.63 -11.78
CA PHE A 326 -18.62 -9.55 -12.62
C PHE A 326 -17.69 -9.19 -13.78
N SER A 327 -16.38 -9.22 -13.57
CA SER A 327 -15.36 -9.04 -14.62
C SER A 327 -15.42 -10.15 -15.68
N SER A 328 -15.80 -11.36 -15.29
CA SER A 328 -15.85 -12.54 -16.17
C SER A 328 -17.16 -12.68 -16.96
N CYS A 329 -18.19 -11.90 -16.63
CA CYS A 329 -19.50 -11.93 -17.28
C CYS A 329 -19.70 -10.73 -18.21
N THR A 330 -20.49 -10.90 -19.27
CA THR A 330 -20.92 -9.80 -20.15
C THR A 330 -22.00 -8.95 -19.48
N ASP A 331 -22.13 -7.68 -19.89
CA ASP A 331 -23.21 -6.79 -19.42
C ASP A 331 -24.59 -7.35 -19.73
N GLU A 332 -24.75 -7.98 -20.90
CA GLU A 332 -25.99 -8.64 -21.31
C GLU A 332 -26.38 -9.75 -20.33
N PHE A 333 -25.45 -10.66 -20.00
CA PHE A 333 -25.70 -11.74 -19.04
C PHE A 333 -26.09 -11.19 -17.67
N LEU A 334 -25.32 -10.22 -17.15
CA LEU A 334 -25.59 -9.61 -15.84
C LEU A 334 -26.96 -8.93 -15.84
N SER A 335 -27.30 -8.17 -16.88
CA SER A 335 -28.58 -7.46 -16.99
C SER A 335 -29.78 -8.40 -17.09
N THR A 336 -29.67 -9.47 -17.88
CA THR A 336 -30.75 -10.45 -18.09
C THR A 336 -31.07 -11.20 -16.80
N TYR A 337 -30.05 -11.48 -15.98
CA TYR A 337 -30.19 -12.29 -14.78
C TYR A 337 -30.03 -11.50 -13.48
N ARG A 338 -30.26 -10.19 -13.51
CA ARG A 338 -30.02 -9.28 -12.38
C ARG A 338 -30.67 -9.75 -11.08
N GLU A 339 -31.99 -9.97 -11.10
CA GLU A 339 -32.74 -10.41 -9.91
C GLU A 339 -32.21 -11.75 -9.38
N LYS A 340 -31.88 -12.68 -10.29
CA LYS A 340 -31.38 -14.00 -9.90
C LYS A 340 -30.00 -13.92 -9.25
N ILE A 341 -29.11 -13.08 -9.79
CA ILE A 341 -27.79 -12.83 -9.23
C ILE A 341 -27.90 -12.18 -7.85
N GLN A 342 -28.84 -11.26 -7.64
CA GLN A 342 -29.12 -10.66 -6.33
C GLN A 342 -29.62 -11.71 -5.31
N GLU A 343 -30.56 -12.57 -5.69
CA GLU A 343 -30.98 -13.70 -4.84
C GLU A 343 -29.81 -14.64 -4.51
N ASN A 344 -28.96 -14.93 -5.50
CA ASN A 344 -27.83 -15.82 -5.35
C ASN A 344 -26.73 -15.22 -4.47
N PHE A 345 -26.56 -13.90 -4.45
CA PHE A 345 -25.67 -13.23 -3.52
C PHE A 345 -26.07 -13.51 -2.07
N GLU A 346 -27.38 -13.48 -1.74
CA GLU A 346 -27.84 -13.86 -0.39
C GLU A 346 -27.55 -15.33 -0.03
N LYS A 347 -27.61 -16.23 -1.02
CA LYS A 347 -27.23 -17.63 -0.83
C LYS A 347 -25.72 -17.78 -0.63
N LEU A 348 -24.92 -17.02 -1.36
CA LEU A 348 -23.46 -16.98 -1.22
C LEU A 348 -23.07 -16.52 0.19
N LEU A 349 -23.70 -15.45 0.70
CA LEU A 349 -23.46 -14.93 2.05
C LEU A 349 -23.83 -15.91 3.18
N LYS A 350 -24.69 -16.90 2.90
CA LYS A 350 -25.11 -17.94 3.85
C LYS A 350 -24.37 -19.26 3.65
N ASN A 351 -23.53 -19.38 2.62
CA ASN A 351 -22.81 -20.62 2.34
C ASN A 351 -21.64 -20.78 3.35
N PRO A 352 -21.63 -21.85 4.18
CA PRO A 352 -20.64 -22.00 5.24
C PRO A 352 -19.21 -22.18 4.69
N ILE A 353 -19.05 -22.83 3.54
CA ILE A 353 -17.75 -23.05 2.90
C ILE A 353 -17.21 -21.72 2.36
N TYR A 354 -18.08 -20.90 1.75
CA TYR A 354 -17.69 -19.59 1.27
C TYR A 354 -17.31 -18.65 2.42
N ILE A 355 -18.11 -18.60 3.49
CA ILE A 355 -17.84 -17.81 4.70
C ILE A 355 -16.46 -18.18 5.26
N ASP A 356 -16.16 -19.48 5.39
CA ASP A 356 -14.87 -19.95 5.87
C ASP A 356 -13.72 -19.47 4.97
N ALA A 357 -13.89 -19.60 3.65
CA ALA A 357 -12.88 -19.24 2.65
C ALA A 357 -12.57 -17.73 2.57
N VAL A 358 -13.48 -16.87 3.01
CA VAL A 358 -13.31 -15.40 2.98
C VAL A 358 -13.09 -14.77 4.36
N ARG A 359 -13.21 -15.51 5.46
CA ARG A 359 -12.98 -14.98 6.84
C ARG A 359 -11.71 -15.51 7.50
N PHE A 360 -11.29 -16.72 7.19
CA PHE A 360 -10.16 -17.36 7.87
C PHE A 360 -9.06 -17.69 6.87
N SER A 361 -7.79 -17.58 7.26
CA SER A 361 -6.58 -17.94 6.47
C SER A 361 -6.74 -17.72 4.96
N THR A 362 -7.21 -16.53 4.58
CA THR A 362 -7.74 -16.26 3.24
C THR A 362 -6.65 -16.24 2.16
N GLY A 363 -5.37 -16.33 2.55
CA GLY A 363 -4.24 -16.51 1.65
C GLY A 363 -3.98 -17.96 1.23
N SER A 364 -4.58 -18.99 1.85
CA SER A 364 -4.25 -20.38 1.45
C SER A 364 -4.73 -20.67 0.03
N LYS A 365 -3.92 -21.41 -0.75
CA LYS A 365 -4.25 -21.77 -2.15
C LYS A 365 -5.66 -22.38 -2.28
N PHE A 366 -5.95 -23.32 -1.38
CA PHE A 366 -7.26 -23.97 -1.30
C PHE A 366 -8.38 -22.94 -1.11
N ARG A 367 -8.28 -22.03 -0.13
CA ARG A 367 -9.34 -21.05 0.15
C ARG A 367 -9.49 -20.02 -0.97
N VAL A 368 -8.41 -19.61 -1.62
CA VAL A 368 -8.47 -18.75 -2.81
C VAL A 368 -9.27 -19.44 -3.91
N ILE A 369 -8.87 -20.65 -4.31
CA ILE A 369 -9.56 -21.39 -5.38
C ILE A 369 -11.05 -21.57 -5.04
N HIS A 370 -11.35 -22.03 -3.82
CA HIS A 370 -12.73 -22.28 -3.39
C HIS A 370 -13.60 -21.02 -3.36
N ARG A 371 -13.12 -19.87 -2.88
CA ARG A 371 -13.95 -18.66 -2.85
C ARG A 371 -14.32 -18.17 -4.26
N PHE A 372 -13.38 -18.25 -5.20
CA PHE A 372 -13.64 -17.84 -6.59
C PHE A 372 -14.58 -18.81 -7.30
N GLN A 373 -14.38 -20.13 -7.13
CA GLN A 373 -15.26 -21.15 -7.68
C GLN A 373 -16.68 -21.03 -7.12
N LEU A 374 -16.84 -20.92 -5.80
CA LEU A 374 -18.16 -20.77 -5.17
C LEU A 374 -18.86 -19.49 -5.59
N ALA A 375 -18.13 -18.36 -5.69
CA ALA A 375 -18.72 -17.12 -6.19
C ALA A 375 -19.25 -17.30 -7.62
N LYS A 376 -18.45 -17.93 -8.51
CA LYS A 376 -18.85 -18.21 -9.89
C LYS A 376 -20.05 -19.15 -9.98
N GLU A 377 -20.00 -20.27 -9.27
CA GLU A 377 -21.04 -21.30 -9.28
C GLU A 377 -22.35 -20.81 -8.70
N ILE A 378 -22.32 -20.11 -7.56
CA ILE A 378 -23.53 -19.69 -6.87
C ILE A 378 -24.13 -18.47 -7.56
N LEU A 379 -23.34 -17.43 -7.86
CA LEU A 379 -23.86 -16.21 -8.51
C LEU A 379 -24.36 -16.51 -9.93
N GLY A 380 -23.61 -17.33 -10.68
CA GLY A 380 -23.93 -17.73 -12.05
C GLY A 380 -25.00 -18.82 -12.17
N LYS A 381 -25.60 -19.29 -11.07
CA LYS A 381 -26.68 -20.30 -11.10
C LYS A 381 -28.00 -19.66 -11.49
N ILE A 382 -28.25 -19.60 -12.78
CA ILE A 382 -29.44 -19.00 -13.39
C ILE A 382 -30.61 -19.98 -13.42
#